data_AF-A0A2V9HBP2-F1
#
_entry.id   AF-A0A2V9HBP2-F1
#
_cell.length_a   1.000
_cell.length_b   1.000
_cell.length_c   1.000
_cell.angle_alpha   90.00
_cell.angle_beta   90.00
_cell.angle_gamma   90.00
#
_symmetry.space_group_name_H-M   'P 1'
#
loop_
_entity.id
_entity.type
_entity.pdbx_description
1 polymer ?
#
loop_
_entity_poly.entity_id
_entity_poly.type
_entity_poly.pdbx_seq_one_letter_code
_entity_poly.pdbx_strand_id
1 'polypeptide(L)' 'MHVYYLNGANVVITMAGHNSLGQVLQLREKSLVVPRSGPSAEQQMRARLFGERGHANVIYPWELSPKKMAGN' A
#
# COMPACT_ATOMS: atom_id res chain seq x y z
N MET A 1 -8.54 -5.53 -10.01
CA MET A 1 -7.47 -6.54 -9.86
C MET A 1 -8.14 -7.85 -9.49
N HIS A 2 -7.92 -8.92 -10.28
CA HIS A 2 -8.45 -10.23 -9.94
C HIS A 2 -7.62 -10.81 -8.78
N VAL A 3 -8.29 -11.34 -7.76
CA VAL A 3 -7.68 -11.87 -6.53
C VAL A 3 -6.67 -13.00 -6.81
N TYR A 4 -6.84 -13.72 -7.92
CA TYR A 4 -5.92 -14.79 -8.34
C TYR A 4 -4.47 -14.33 -8.52
N TYR A 5 -4.22 -13.11 -9.00
CA TYR A 5 -2.86 -12.58 -9.16
C TYR A 5 -2.20 -12.23 -7.81
N LEU A 6 -3.00 -11.99 -6.76
CA LEU A 6 -2.50 -11.66 -5.44
C LEU A 6 -1.95 -12.88 -4.70
N ASN A 7 -2.55 -14.05 -4.91
CA ASN A 7 -2.22 -15.27 -4.15
C ASN A 7 -0.80 -15.80 -4.46
N GLY A 8 -0.28 -15.53 -5.66
CA GLY A 8 1.08 -15.91 -6.06
C GLY A 8 2.15 -14.84 -5.85
N ALA A 9 1.78 -13.63 -5.43
CA ALA A 9 2.72 -12.53 -5.29
C ALA A 9 3.46 -12.57 -3.94
N ASN A 10 4.78 -12.34 -3.96
CA ASN A 10 5.55 -12.16 -2.73
C ASN A 10 5.20 -10.83 -2.03
N VAL A 11 4.96 -9.77 -2.80
CA VAL A 11 4.58 -8.44 -2.32
C VAL A 11 3.59 -7.79 -3.29
N VAL A 12 2.65 -7.03 -2.76
CA VAL A 12 1.67 -6.26 -3.53
C VAL A 12 1.85 -4.77 -3.25
N ILE A 13 2.08 -3.99 -4.31
CA ILE A 13 2.25 -2.53 -4.22
C ILE A 13 0.97 -1.84 -4.70
N THR A 14 0.42 -0.90 -3.93
CA THR A 14 -0.79 -0.17 -4.31
C THR A 14 -0.83 1.27 -3.83
N MET A 15 -1.66 2.10 -4.46
CA MET A 15 -1.81 3.53 -4.13
C MET A 15 -2.93 3.83 -3.13
N ALA A 16 -3.38 2.85 -2.32
CA ALA A 16 -4.55 2.98 -1.44
C ALA A 16 -5.87 3.37 -2.16
N GLY A 17 -6.05 2.88 -3.39
CA GLY A 17 -7.36 2.91 -4.05
C GLY A 17 -8.39 2.09 -3.26
N HIS A 18 -9.67 2.49 -3.32
CA HIS A 18 -10.72 1.85 -2.51
C HIS A 18 -10.81 0.34 -2.76
N ASN A 19 -10.84 -0.05 -4.04
CA ASN A 19 -10.95 -1.46 -4.43
C ASN A 19 -9.69 -2.27 -4.13
N SER A 20 -8.51 -1.67 -4.22
CA SER A 20 -7.25 -2.38 -4.00
C SER A 20 -6.91 -2.54 -2.53
N LEU A 21 -7.31 -1.59 -1.68
CA LEU A 21 -7.04 -1.62 -0.25
C LEU A 21 -7.78 -2.77 0.47
N GLY A 22 -9.04 -3.05 0.06
CA GLY A 22 -9.79 -4.19 0.59
C GLY A 22 -9.13 -5.54 0.28
N GLN A 23 -8.46 -5.66 -0.87
CA GLN A 23 -7.73 -6.87 -1.25
C GLN A 23 -6.38 -6.98 -0.48
N VAL A 24 -5.73 -5.85 -0.23
CA VAL A 24 -4.46 -5.77 0.53
C VAL A 24 -4.63 -6.18 2.00
N LEU A 25 -5.78 -5.89 2.64
CA LEU A 25 -6.04 -6.32 4.02
C LEU A 25 -5.96 -7.83 4.25
N GLN A 26 -6.24 -8.62 3.21
CA GLN A 26 -6.12 -10.08 3.28
C GLN A 26 -4.66 -10.54 3.31
N LEU A 27 -3.73 -9.69 2.85
CA LEU A 27 -2.32 -10.00 2.67
C LEU A 27 -1.41 -9.37 3.73
N ARG A 28 -1.91 -8.38 4.50
CA ARG A 28 -1.26 -7.69 5.62
C ARG A 28 0.21 -7.36 5.35
N GLU A 29 1.12 -8.17 5.88
CA GLU A 29 2.59 -8.00 5.81
C GLU A 29 3.17 -8.06 4.40
N LYS A 30 2.45 -8.68 3.46
CA LYS A 30 2.88 -8.77 2.05
C LYS A 30 2.44 -7.57 1.22
N SER A 31 2.09 -6.45 1.86
CA SER A 31 1.60 -5.26 1.16
C SER A 31 2.44 -4.02 1.44
N LEU A 32 2.67 -3.25 0.38
CA LEU A 32 3.29 -1.94 0.42
C LEU A 32 2.34 -0.91 -0.21
N VAL A 33 2.01 0.13 0.56
CA VAL A 33 1.12 1.20 0.14
C VAL A 33 1.94 2.45 -0.14
N VAL A 34 1.84 2.96 -1.36
CA VAL A 34 2.47 4.20 -1.82
C VAL A 34 1.37 5.12 -2.34
N PRO A 35 0.69 5.91 -1.48
CA PRO A 35 -0.42 6.76 -1.90
C PRO A 35 0.08 7.85 -2.85
N ARG A 36 -0.78 8.41 -3.71
CA ARG A 36 -0.35 9.54 -4.57
C ARG A 36 -0.16 10.84 -3.76
N SER A 37 0.70 11.73 -4.27
CA SER A 37 0.97 13.05 -3.68
C SER A 37 -0.23 13.99 -3.76
N GLY A 38 -1.03 13.91 -4.83
CA GLY A 38 -2.28 14.68 -4.97
C GLY A 38 -2.81 14.75 -6.40
N PRO A 39 -4.09 15.14 -6.61
CA PRO A 39 -5.15 15.25 -5.59
C PRO A 39 -5.67 13.85 -5.19
N SER A 40 -5.48 13.48 -3.93
CA SER A 40 -5.70 12.10 -3.46
C SER A 40 -5.87 12.01 -1.93
N ALA A 41 -6.56 12.98 -1.33
CA ALA A 41 -6.79 13.04 0.12
C ALA A 41 -7.33 11.73 0.70
N GLU A 42 -8.26 11.06 0.00
CA GLU A 42 -8.78 9.76 0.42
C GLU A 42 -7.72 8.66 0.44
N GLN A 43 -6.81 8.64 -0.53
CA GLN A 43 -5.73 7.65 -0.58
C GLN A 43 -4.76 7.86 0.60
N GLN A 44 -4.41 9.12 0.88
CA GLN A 44 -3.54 9.47 1.99
C GLN A 44 -4.18 9.15 3.35
N MET A 45 -5.47 9.48 3.52
CA MET A 45 -6.24 9.14 4.71
C MET A 45 -6.29 7.63 4.93
N ARG A 46 -6.59 6.85 3.90
CA ARG A 46 -6.59 5.39 3.98
C ARG A 46 -5.20 4.83 4.30
N ALA A 47 -4.16 5.29 3.62
CA ALA A 47 -2.78 4.86 3.87
C ALA A 47 -2.38 5.11 5.33
N ARG A 48 -2.66 6.32 5.84
CA ARG A 48 -2.41 6.68 7.24
C ARG A 48 -3.14 5.74 8.22
N LEU A 49 -4.47 5.63 8.06
CA LEU A 49 -5.31 4.83 8.95
C LEU A 49 -4.93 3.35 8.99
N PHE A 50 -4.39 2.81 7.90
CA PHE A 50 -4.00 1.40 7.80
C PHE A 50 -2.58 1.19 8.32
N GLY A 51 -1.66 2.13 8.05
CA GLY A 51 -0.31 2.11 8.60
C GLY A 51 -0.31 2.24 10.13
N GLU A 52 -1.07 3.20 10.68
CA GLU A 52 -1.19 3.41 12.13
C GLU A 52 -1.76 2.17 12.88
N ARG A 53 -2.53 1.32 12.19
CA ARG A 53 -3.10 0.08 12.76
C ARG A 53 -2.26 -1.17 12.47
N GLY A 54 -1.09 -1.03 11.84
CA GLY A 54 -0.23 -2.15 11.46
C GLY A 54 -0.87 -3.09 10.42
N HIS A 55 -1.75 -2.57 9.57
CA HIS A 55 -2.42 -3.37 8.53
C HIS A 55 -1.74 -3.30 7.16
N ALA A 56 -0.83 -2.35 6.96
CA ALA A 56 -0.05 -2.20 5.74
C ALA A 56 1.26 -1.47 6.01
N ASN A 57 2.33 -1.84 5.28
CA ASN A 57 3.54 -1.02 5.21
C ASN A 57 3.27 0.18 4.32
N VAL A 58 3.66 1.39 4.73
CA VAL A 58 3.38 2.64 4.00
C VAL A 58 4.68 3.37 3.73
N ILE A 59 4.89 3.77 2.47
CA ILE A 59 5.92 4.74 2.08
C ILE A 59 5.21 5.92 1.43
N TYR A 60 5.31 7.10 2.04
CA TYR A 60 4.73 8.30 1.44
C TYR A 60 5.56 8.79 0.25
N PRO A 61 4.96 9.49 -0.73
CA PRO A 61 5.66 9.99 -1.92
C PRO A 61 6.90 10.82 -1.63
N TRP A 62 6.85 11.66 -0.59
CA TRP A 62 7.97 12.50 -0.17
C TRP A 62 9.09 11.71 0.52
N GLU A 63 8.86 10.44 0.84
CA GLU A 63 9.82 9.52 1.41
C GLU A 63 10.27 8.45 0.41
N LEU A 64 9.67 8.41 -0.78
CA LEU A 64 9.93 7.36 -1.75
C LEU A 64 11.35 7.48 -2.30
N SER A 65 12.12 6.41 -2.15
CA SER A 65 13.44 6.25 -2.77
C SER A 65 13.64 4.79 -3.15
N PRO A 66 14.51 4.49 -4.12
CA PRO A 66 14.86 3.11 -4.46
C PRO A 66 15.33 2.31 -3.23
N LYS A 67 16.09 2.95 -2.35
CA LYS A 67 16.61 2.34 -1.12
C LYS A 67 15.48 1.96 -0.14
N LYS A 68 14.60 2.91 0.21
CA LYS A 68 13.42 2.62 1.06
C LYS A 68 12.51 1.56 0.45
N MET A 69 12.33 1.57 -0.87
CA MET A 69 11.50 0.59 -1.57
C MET A 69 12.09 -0.82 -1.53
N ALA A 70 13.42 -0.95 -1.47
CA ALA A 70 14.12 -2.23 -1.34
C ALA A 70 14.14 -2.78 0.11
N GLY A 71 13.67 -2.02 1.10
CA GLY A 71 13.67 -2.42 2.52
C GLY A 71 15.01 -2.25 3.23
N ASN A 72 15.94 -1.44 2.68
CA ASN A 72 17.28 -1.18 3.23
C ASN A 72 17.48 0.28 3.68
#